data_AF-A0A1I1ZWH0-F1
#
_entry.id   AF-A0A1I1ZWH0-F1
#
_cell.length_a   1.000
_cell.length_b   1.000
_cell.length_c   1.000
_cell.angle_alpha   90.00
_cell.angle_beta   90.00
_cell.angle_gamma   90.00
#
_symmetry.space_group_name_H-M   'P 1'
#
loop_
_entity.id
_entity.type
_entity.pdbx_description
1 polymer ?
#
loop_
_entity_poly.entity_id
_entity_poly.type
_entity_poly.pdbx_seq_one_letter_code
_entity_poly.pdbx_strand_id
1 'polypeptide(L)'
;MKAYRRKFYYLGANHRRMEPMSMDRIRQAGFDIVIVKEDLPYFISFCREWRTFFENEARNMHPLYRPYIEEASVFFDEQIEQMTLCTSPQYDSPSYILPLTELVSALMHAYNAFDKVLDAYQSMPAHFETALKYNRQFNVHSDVDKSQFILNHLPDLRLSIE
;
A
#
# COMPACT_ATOMS: atom_id res chain seq x y z
N MET A 1 -11.59 -0.76 -36.51
CA MET A 1 -10.45 -1.08 -35.60
C MET A 1 -10.01 0.21 -34.91
N LYS A 2 -10.34 0.41 -33.63
CA LYS A 2 -9.78 1.53 -32.86
C LYS A 2 -8.32 1.18 -32.54
N ALA A 3 -7.39 1.98 -33.03
CA ALA A 3 -5.98 1.81 -32.72
C ALA A 3 -5.77 2.01 -31.21
N TYR A 4 -5.36 0.95 -30.51
CA TYR A 4 -4.96 1.00 -29.11
C TYR A 4 -3.72 1.89 -29.01
N ARG A 5 -3.90 3.15 -28.59
CA ARG A 5 -2.77 4.00 -28.20
C ARG A 5 -2.25 3.47 -26.87
N ARG A 6 -1.12 2.74 -26.92
CA ARG A 6 -0.33 2.43 -25.72
C ARG A 6 0.01 3.77 -25.05
N LYS A 7 -0.60 4.03 -23.90
CA LYS A 7 -0.27 5.20 -23.06
C LYS A 7 0.93 4.80 -22.19
N PHE A 8 1.99 5.61 -22.23
CA PHE A 8 3.26 5.38 -21.55
C PHE A 8 3.31 6.24 -20.30
N TYR A 9 3.74 5.69 -19.16
CA TYR A 9 3.69 6.40 -17.88
C TYR A 9 4.96 6.23 -17.04
N TYR A 10 5.15 7.15 -16.08
CA TYR A 10 6.38 7.36 -15.34
C TYR A 10 6.67 6.27 -14.29
N LEU A 11 7.94 5.88 -14.22
CA LEU A 11 8.55 5.02 -13.21
C LEU A 11 9.69 5.82 -12.58
N GLY A 12 9.58 6.25 -11.34
CA GLY A 12 10.72 6.69 -10.51
C GLY A 12 11.18 5.53 -9.60
N ALA A 13 12.24 5.68 -8.80
CA ALA A 13 13.39 6.57 -8.93
C ALA A 13 14.59 5.86 -9.60
N ASN A 14 14.45 4.59 -10.01
CA ASN A 14 15.57 3.78 -10.52
C ASN A 14 15.45 3.33 -11.99
N HIS A 15 14.35 3.61 -12.69
CA HIS A 15 14.14 3.17 -14.07
C HIS A 15 13.74 4.34 -14.99
N ARG A 16 14.66 4.80 -15.85
CA ARG A 16 14.45 5.88 -16.84
C ARG A 16 13.52 5.52 -18.02
N ARG A 17 12.70 4.46 -17.91
CA ARG A 17 11.86 3.99 -19.02
C ARG A 17 10.40 4.05 -18.64
N MET A 18 9.62 4.77 -19.45
CA MET A 18 8.17 4.72 -19.37
C MET A 18 7.69 3.37 -19.91
N GLU A 19 6.93 2.65 -19.10
CA GLU A 19 6.26 1.42 -19.50
C GLU A 19 4.74 1.62 -19.47
N PRO A 20 3.99 0.86 -20.29
CA PRO A 20 2.55 0.81 -20.15
C PRO A 20 2.17 0.27 -18.76
N MET A 21 1.42 1.05 -17.97
CA MET A 21 0.81 0.57 -16.74
C MET A 21 -0.62 0.14 -17.03
N SER A 22 -0.94 -1.12 -16.72
CA SER A 22 -2.30 -1.63 -16.58
C SER A 22 -2.62 -1.80 -15.10
N MET A 23 -3.90 -1.97 -14.75
CA MET A 23 -4.28 -2.31 -13.37
C MET A 23 -3.60 -3.60 -12.89
N ASP A 24 -3.45 -4.61 -13.74
CA ASP A 24 -2.74 -5.84 -13.36
C ASP A 24 -1.27 -5.59 -13.06
N ARG A 25 -0.62 -4.70 -13.82
CA ARG A 25 0.77 -4.32 -13.54
C ARG A 25 0.88 -3.59 -12.21
N ILE A 26 -0.06 -2.70 -11.90
CA ILE A 26 -0.10 -1.99 -10.61
C ILE A 26 -0.25 -2.97 -9.44
N ARG A 27 -1.06 -4.03 -9.61
CA ARG A 27 -1.26 -5.06 -8.58
C ARG A 27 -0.04 -5.95 -8.37
N GLN A 28 0.74 -6.17 -9.43
CA GLN A 28 1.94 -7.01 -9.39
C GLN A 28 3.21 -6.23 -9.03
N ALA A 29 3.23 -4.92 -9.30
CA ALA A 29 4.34 -4.05 -9.00
C ALA A 29 4.16 -3.41 -7.62
N GLY A 30 5.27 -3.05 -6.99
CA GLY A 30 5.28 -2.61 -5.61
C GLY A 30 6.68 -2.61 -5.02
N PHE A 31 6.73 -2.59 -3.69
CA PHE A 31 7.96 -2.72 -2.93
C PHE A 31 7.69 -3.44 -1.61
N ASP A 32 8.77 -3.94 -1.04
CA ASP A 32 8.73 -4.71 0.19
C ASP A 32 9.10 -3.84 1.39
N ILE A 33 8.32 -3.91 2.46
CA ILE A 33 8.74 -3.43 3.78
C ILE A 33 9.19 -4.62 4.61
N VAL A 34 10.38 -4.53 5.20
CA VAL A 34 10.94 -5.58 6.05
C VAL A 34 10.58 -5.29 7.49
N ILE A 35 9.77 -6.16 8.09
CA ILE A 35 9.30 -6.07 9.47
C ILE A 35 10.06 -7.10 10.31
N VAL A 36 10.75 -6.67 11.35
CA VAL A 36 11.43 -7.61 12.26
C VAL A 36 10.40 -8.35 13.13
N LYS A 37 10.67 -9.60 13.47
CA LYS A 37 9.71 -10.48 14.17
C LYS A 37 9.19 -9.87 15.48
N GLU A 38 10.05 -9.16 16.21
CA GLU A 38 9.72 -8.48 17.48
C GLU A 38 8.67 -7.39 17.30
N ASP A 39 8.63 -6.75 16.13
CA ASP A 39 7.68 -5.68 15.81
C ASP A 39 6.36 -6.22 15.23
N LEU A 40 6.23 -7.53 14.96
CA LEU A 40 5.01 -8.10 14.36
C LEU A 40 3.73 -7.81 15.16
N PRO A 41 3.67 -7.97 16.50
CA PRO A 41 2.44 -7.67 17.24
C PRO A 41 2.01 -6.21 17.10
N TYR A 42 2.99 -5.30 17.09
CA TYR A 42 2.76 -3.88 16.85
C TYR A 42 2.22 -3.66 15.43
N PHE A 43 2.90 -4.21 14.42
CA PHE A 43 2.56 -3.99 13.02
C PHE A 43 1.23 -4.63 12.62
N ILE A 44 0.85 -5.76 13.23
CA ILE A 44 -0.50 -6.34 13.09
C ILE A 44 -1.56 -5.35 13.58
N SER A 45 -1.33 -4.71 14.73
CA SER A 45 -2.24 -3.70 15.25
C SER A 45 -2.30 -2.48 14.32
N PHE A 46 -1.14 -2.07 13.80
CA PHE A 46 -1.04 -0.96 12.85
C PHE A 46 -1.79 -1.23 11.54
N CYS A 47 -1.67 -2.45 10.98
CA CYS A 47 -2.43 -2.86 9.80
C CYS A 47 -3.94 -2.92 10.06
N ARG A 48 -4.39 -3.25 11.29
CA ARG A 48 -5.82 -3.20 11.64
C ARG A 48 -6.36 -1.77 11.56
N GLU A 49 -5.60 -0.79 12.03
CA GLU A 49 -5.97 0.61 11.90
C GLU A 49 -6.08 1.04 10.44
N TRP A 50 -5.12 0.64 9.59
CA TRP A 50 -5.21 0.91 8.15
C TRP A 50 -6.40 0.23 7.48
N ARG A 51 -6.64 -1.04 7.78
CA ARG A 51 -7.82 -1.76 7.28
C ARG A 51 -9.09 -0.99 7.63
N THR A 52 -9.31 -0.69 8.90
CA THR A 52 -10.51 0.05 9.37
C THR A 52 -10.59 1.44 8.73
N PHE A 53 -9.47 2.14 8.59
CA PHE A 53 -9.41 3.42 7.90
C PHE A 53 -9.91 3.30 6.45
N PHE A 54 -9.38 2.36 5.66
CA PHE A 54 -9.79 2.16 4.26
C PHE A 54 -11.23 1.65 4.12
N GLU A 55 -11.72 0.80 5.02
CA GLU A 55 -13.14 0.40 5.06
C GLU A 55 -14.07 1.60 5.23
N ASN A 56 -13.70 2.53 6.10
CA ASN A 56 -14.50 3.72 6.36
C ASN A 56 -14.43 4.72 5.18
N GLU A 57 -13.25 4.92 4.60
CA GLU A 57 -13.09 5.77 3.41
C GLU A 57 -13.89 5.24 2.21
N ALA A 58 -13.92 3.91 2.00
CA ALA A 58 -14.67 3.28 0.91
C ALA A 58 -16.18 3.59 0.96
N ARG A 59 -16.77 3.70 2.16
CA ARG A 59 -18.20 4.01 2.35
C ARG A 59 -18.56 5.41 1.85
N ASN A 60 -17.64 6.36 1.97
CA ASN A 60 -17.82 7.76 1.58
C ASN A 60 -17.34 8.05 0.15
N MET A 61 -16.73 7.06 -0.51
CA MET A 61 -16.15 7.24 -1.83
C MET A 61 -17.18 7.09 -2.95
N HIS A 62 -16.97 7.86 -4.02
CA HIS A 62 -17.74 7.74 -5.25
C HIS A 62 -17.67 6.29 -5.79
N PRO A 63 -18.79 5.69 -6.26
CA PRO A 63 -18.83 4.28 -6.67
C PRO A 63 -17.78 3.87 -7.71
N LEU A 64 -17.36 4.79 -8.58
CA LEU A 64 -16.30 4.55 -9.55
C LEU A 64 -14.95 4.20 -8.91
N TYR A 65 -14.62 4.83 -7.78
CA TYR A 65 -13.33 4.68 -7.12
C TYR A 65 -13.37 3.71 -5.93
N ARG A 66 -14.57 3.45 -5.39
CA ARG A 66 -14.77 2.57 -4.23
C ARG A 66 -14.06 1.22 -4.35
N PRO A 67 -14.10 0.47 -5.48
CA PRO A 67 -13.47 -0.85 -5.55
C PRO A 67 -11.96 -0.83 -5.28
N TYR A 68 -11.29 0.27 -5.63
CA TYR A 68 -9.84 0.40 -5.42
C TYR A 68 -9.49 0.65 -3.95
N ILE A 69 -10.37 1.35 -3.23
CA ILE A 69 -10.22 1.57 -1.78
C ILE A 69 -10.53 0.29 -1.02
N GLU A 70 -11.58 -0.43 -1.43
CA GLU A 70 -11.90 -1.75 -0.88
C GLU A 70 -10.73 -2.73 -1.08
N GLU A 71 -10.05 -2.68 -2.23
CA GLU A 71 -8.85 -3.48 -2.50
C GLU A 71 -7.72 -3.21 -1.47
N ALA A 72 -7.52 -1.96 -1.04
CA ALA A 72 -6.55 -1.64 0.01
C ALA A 72 -6.97 -2.19 1.39
N SER A 73 -8.25 -2.14 1.72
CA SER A 73 -8.76 -2.75 2.95
C SER A 73 -8.54 -4.26 2.96
N VAL A 74 -8.92 -4.94 1.87
CA VAL A 74 -8.75 -6.39 1.72
C VAL A 74 -7.28 -6.77 1.83
N PHE A 75 -6.40 -6.02 1.17
CA PHE A 75 -4.96 -6.20 1.27
C PHE A 75 -4.51 -6.22 2.75
N PHE A 76 -4.85 -5.20 3.54
CA PHE A 76 -4.42 -5.16 4.95
C PHE A 76 -5.02 -6.29 5.80
N ASP A 77 -6.25 -6.72 5.53
CA ASP A 77 -6.87 -7.87 6.19
C ASP A 77 -6.08 -9.17 5.94
N GLU A 78 -5.71 -9.42 4.68
CA GLU A 78 -4.85 -10.56 4.32
C GLU A 78 -3.48 -10.49 5.00
N GLN A 79 -2.85 -9.30 5.02
CA GLN A 79 -1.54 -9.15 5.67
C GLN A 79 -1.62 -9.36 7.19
N ILE A 80 -2.73 -8.98 7.84
CA ILE A 80 -2.97 -9.26 9.27
C ILE A 80 -3.00 -10.77 9.51
N GLU A 81 -3.72 -11.53 8.68
CA GLU A 81 -3.80 -12.98 8.78
C GLU A 81 -2.40 -13.60 8.61
N GLN A 82 -1.69 -13.23 7.55
CA GLN A 82 -0.36 -13.76 7.24
C GLN A 82 0.67 -13.45 8.34
N MET A 83 0.72 -12.21 8.81
CA MET A 83 1.61 -11.82 9.92
C MET A 83 1.26 -12.57 11.21
N THR A 84 -0.02 -12.79 11.49
CA THR A 84 -0.46 -13.54 12.67
C THR A 84 0.08 -14.97 12.65
N LEU A 85 0.05 -15.64 11.49
CA LEU A 85 0.64 -16.98 11.33
C LEU A 85 2.16 -16.98 11.61
N CYS A 86 2.84 -15.89 11.26
CA CYS A 86 4.29 -15.72 11.46
C CYS A 86 4.68 -15.40 12.93
N THR A 87 3.72 -15.12 13.81
CA THR A 87 4.00 -14.92 15.25
C THR A 87 4.28 -16.24 15.98
N SER A 88 3.96 -17.39 15.37
CA SER A 88 4.21 -18.71 15.97
C SER A 88 5.69 -18.92 16.29
N PRO A 89 6.03 -19.55 17.44
CA PRO A 89 7.39 -19.95 17.77
C PRO A 89 8.01 -20.89 16.73
N GLN A 90 7.18 -21.62 15.97
CA GLN A 90 7.60 -22.57 14.93
C GLN A 90 7.99 -21.89 13.61
N TYR A 91 7.75 -20.58 13.49
CA TYR A 91 8.15 -19.82 12.31
C TYR A 91 9.58 -19.30 12.48
N ASP A 92 10.52 -19.90 11.73
CA ASP A 92 11.96 -19.67 11.92
C ASP A 92 12.48 -18.34 11.35
N SER A 93 11.70 -17.64 10.51
CA SER A 93 12.18 -16.39 9.90
C SER A 93 12.28 -15.27 10.96
N PRO A 94 13.39 -14.52 10.99
CA PRO A 94 13.58 -13.38 11.90
C PRO A 94 12.77 -12.14 11.49
N SER A 95 12.14 -12.18 10.32
CA SER A 95 11.39 -11.06 9.75
C SER A 95 10.23 -11.52 8.88
N TYR A 96 9.27 -10.62 8.69
CA TYR A 96 8.19 -10.74 7.73
C TYR A 96 8.38 -9.69 6.63
N ILE A 97 8.00 -10.06 5.40
CA ILE A 97 8.03 -9.17 4.25
C ILE A 97 6.60 -8.75 3.95
N LEU A 98 6.32 -7.46 4.05
CA LEU A 98 5.05 -6.86 3.67
C LEU A 98 5.14 -6.36 2.21
N PRO A 99 4.48 -7.02 1.24
CA PRO A 99 4.58 -6.67 -0.17
C PRO A 99 3.55 -5.58 -0.53
N LEU A 100 3.91 -4.30 -0.37
CA LEU A 100 3.02 -3.20 -0.72
C LEU A 100 2.92 -3.02 -2.23
N THR A 101 1.71 -3.15 -2.77
CA THR A 101 1.46 -2.88 -4.19
C THR A 101 1.52 -1.38 -4.50
N GLU A 102 1.69 -1.04 -5.77
CA GLU A 102 1.64 0.35 -6.24
C GLU A 102 0.27 0.99 -6.02
N LEU A 103 -0.82 0.20 -6.06
CA LEU A 103 -2.16 0.72 -5.75
C LEU A 103 -2.27 1.11 -4.28
N VAL A 104 -1.88 0.19 -3.38
CA VAL A 104 -1.99 0.39 -1.94
C VAL A 104 -1.10 1.56 -1.52
N SER A 105 0.15 1.60 -1.97
CA SER A 105 1.06 2.72 -1.67
C SER A 105 0.55 4.06 -2.21
N ALA A 106 -0.05 4.09 -3.42
CA ALA A 106 -0.65 5.31 -3.94
C ALA A 106 -1.82 5.81 -3.07
N LEU A 107 -2.68 4.91 -2.62
CA LEU A 107 -3.77 5.25 -1.71
C LEU A 107 -3.25 5.69 -0.34
N MET A 108 -2.23 5.03 0.21
CA MET A 108 -1.60 5.44 1.47
C MET A 108 -1.04 6.86 1.40
N HIS A 109 -0.40 7.24 0.27
CA HIS A 109 0.03 8.61 0.01
C HIS A 109 -1.15 9.58 -0.08
N ALA A 110 -2.18 9.25 -0.87
CA ALA A 110 -3.36 10.11 -1.06
C ALA A 110 -4.04 10.50 0.26
N TYR A 111 -4.04 9.57 1.20
CA TYR A 111 -4.73 9.71 2.48
C TYR A 111 -3.84 10.16 3.63
N ASN A 112 -2.53 10.35 3.39
CA ASN A 112 -1.52 10.50 4.45
C ASN A 112 -1.72 9.42 5.54
N ALA A 113 -1.90 8.16 5.12
CA ALA A 113 -2.40 7.10 5.99
C ALA A 113 -1.45 6.83 7.17
N PHE A 114 -0.13 6.98 6.97
CA PHE A 114 0.84 6.90 8.06
C PHE A 114 0.60 7.99 9.10
N ASP A 115 0.44 9.26 8.69
CA ASP A 115 0.25 10.37 9.62
C ASP A 115 -1.06 10.24 10.40
N LYS A 116 -2.15 9.90 9.71
CA LYS A 116 -3.46 9.68 10.36
C LYS A 116 -3.42 8.59 11.43
N VAL A 117 -2.68 7.51 11.17
CA VAL A 117 -2.55 6.42 12.15
C VAL A 117 -1.52 6.79 13.23
N LEU A 118 -0.42 7.46 12.88
CA LEU A 118 0.58 7.96 13.83
C LEU A 118 -0.02 8.90 14.88
N ASP A 119 -0.96 9.76 14.47
CA ASP A 119 -1.70 10.65 15.36
C ASP A 119 -2.41 9.89 16.48
N ALA A 120 -2.91 8.68 16.20
CA ALA A 120 -3.53 7.82 17.20
C ALA A 120 -2.53 7.26 18.25
N TYR A 121 -1.24 7.22 17.91
CA TYR A 121 -0.17 6.68 18.75
C TYR A 121 0.73 7.73 19.39
N GLN A 122 0.46 9.03 19.21
CA GLN A 122 1.30 10.11 19.75
C GLN A 122 1.50 10.05 21.28
N SER A 123 0.59 9.41 22.02
CA SER A 123 0.69 9.24 23.47
C SER A 123 1.44 7.96 23.91
N MET A 124 1.95 7.16 22.97
CA MET A 124 2.62 5.88 23.23
C MET A 124 4.03 5.86 22.61
N PRO A 125 5.07 6.32 23.34
CA PRO A 125 6.40 6.58 22.78
C PRO A 125 7.05 5.38 22.06
N ALA A 126 6.97 4.18 22.64
CA ALA A 126 7.53 2.98 22.04
C ALA A 126 6.85 2.61 20.70
N HIS A 127 5.53 2.79 20.62
CA HIS A 127 4.78 2.57 19.39
C HIS A 127 5.07 3.61 18.33
N PHE A 128 5.22 4.87 18.74
CA PHE A 128 5.57 5.96 17.85
C PHE A 128 6.94 5.74 17.18
N GLU A 129 7.97 5.32 17.94
CA GLU A 129 9.28 5.00 17.39
C GLU A 129 9.23 3.87 16.36
N THR A 130 8.48 2.80 16.65
CA THR A 130 8.30 1.68 15.72
C THR A 130 7.57 2.10 14.45
N ALA A 131 6.50 2.90 14.53
CA ALA A 131 5.85 3.40 13.32
C ALA A 131 6.73 4.37 12.54
N LEU A 132 7.52 5.24 13.19
CA LEU A 132 8.47 6.10 12.48
C LEU A 132 9.52 5.30 11.70
N LYS A 133 10.02 4.19 12.27
CA LYS A 133 10.94 3.28 11.57
C LYS A 133 10.33 2.77 10.26
N TYR A 134 9.08 2.31 10.28
CA TYR A 134 8.41 1.78 9.09
C TYR A 134 7.94 2.85 8.11
N ASN A 135 7.51 4.01 8.60
CA ASN A 135 7.21 5.18 7.77
C ASN A 135 8.45 5.61 6.97
N ARG A 136 9.65 5.58 7.57
CA ARG A 136 10.90 5.85 6.85
C ARG A 136 11.17 4.83 5.74
N GLN A 137 10.99 3.54 6.00
CA GLN A 137 11.12 2.51 4.96
C GLN A 137 10.14 2.76 3.81
N PHE A 138 8.86 3.02 4.13
CA PHE A 138 7.84 3.35 3.14
C PHE A 138 8.26 4.55 2.28
N ASN A 139 8.66 5.67 2.90
CA ASN A 139 9.04 6.88 2.17
C ASN A 139 10.30 6.71 1.31
N VAL A 140 11.23 5.83 1.69
CA VAL A 140 12.43 5.53 0.89
C VAL A 140 12.10 4.72 -0.36
N HIS A 141 11.11 3.83 -0.28
CA HIS A 141 10.80 2.88 -1.35
C HIS A 141 9.62 3.29 -2.23
N SER A 142 8.67 4.06 -1.68
CA SER A 142 7.52 4.56 -2.40
C SER A 142 7.89 5.69 -3.36
N ASP A 143 7.20 5.77 -4.48
CA ASP A 143 7.37 6.82 -5.48
C ASP A 143 6.12 7.71 -5.53
N VAL A 144 6.24 8.91 -4.94
CA VAL A 144 5.13 9.86 -4.80
C VAL A 144 4.62 10.33 -6.18
N ASP A 145 5.51 10.57 -7.14
CA ASP A 145 5.12 11.03 -8.48
C ASP A 145 4.34 9.96 -9.21
N LYS A 146 4.81 8.71 -9.12
CA LYS A 146 4.11 7.55 -9.67
C LYS A 146 2.77 7.32 -8.97
N SER A 147 2.73 7.43 -7.65
CA SER A 147 1.50 7.32 -6.88
C SER A 147 0.47 8.36 -7.32
N GLN A 148 0.86 9.64 -7.43
CA GLN A 148 -0.02 10.69 -7.91
C GLN A 148 -0.50 10.43 -9.34
N PHE A 149 0.39 9.93 -10.20
CA PHE A 149 0.06 9.55 -11.56
C PHE A 149 -1.04 8.45 -11.59
N ILE A 150 -0.87 7.38 -10.80
CA ILE A 150 -1.84 6.28 -10.66
C ILE A 150 -3.21 6.82 -10.27
N LEU A 151 -3.27 7.66 -9.23
CA LEU A 151 -4.50 8.24 -8.71
C LEU A 151 -5.24 9.07 -9.77
N ASN A 152 -4.51 9.87 -10.54
CA ASN A 152 -5.07 10.72 -11.58
C ASN A 152 -5.66 9.93 -12.76
N HIS A 153 -5.20 8.69 -12.99
CA HIS A 153 -5.56 7.88 -14.17
C HIS A 153 -6.28 6.58 -13.83
N LEU A 154 -6.55 6.32 -12.56
CA LEU A 154 -7.13 5.08 -12.06
C LEU A 154 -8.33 4.53 -12.88
N PRO A 155 -9.30 5.38 -13.30
CA PRO A 155 -10.41 4.94 -14.17
C PRO A 155 -9.96 4.54 -15.59
N ASP A 156 -9.00 5.26 -16.16
CA ASP A 156 -8.48 5.03 -17.52
C ASP A 156 -7.70 3.72 -17.62
N LEU A 157 -7.07 3.28 -16.52
CA LEU A 157 -6.27 2.05 -16.45
C LEU A 157 -7.13 0.78 -16.50
N ARG A 158 -8.45 0.91 -16.29
CA ARG A 158 -9.41 -0.19 -16.45
C ARG A 158 -9.81 -0.44 -17.90
N LEU A 159 -9.77 0.60 -18.73
CA LEU A 159 -10.17 0.55 -20.15
C LEU A 159 -9.10 -0.06 -21.06
N SER A 160 -7.92 -0.43 -20.52
CA SER A 160 -6.85 -1.09 -21.28
C SER A 160 -6.99 -2.61 -21.35
N ILE A 161 -8.07 -3.19 -20.82
CA ILE A 161 -8.34 -4.63 -20.85
C ILE A 161 -9.65 -4.86 -21.64
N GLU A 162 -9.53 -4.84 -22.97
CA GLU A 162 -10.41 -5.54 -23.92
C GLU A 162 -9.52 -6.10 -25.03
#